data_AF-A0A4U9R1C2-F1
#
_entry.id   AF-A0A4U9R1C2-F1
#
_cell.length_a   1.000
_cell.length_b   1.000
_cell.length_c   1.000
_cell.angle_alpha   90.00
_cell.angle_beta   90.00
_cell.angle_gamma   90.00
#
_symmetry.space_group_name_H-M   'P 1'
#
loop_
_entity.id
_entity.type
_entity.pdbx_description
1 polymer ?
#
loop_
_entity_poly.entity_id
_entity_poly.type
_entity_poly.pdbx_seq_one_letter_code
_entity_poly.pdbx_strand_id
1 'polypeptide(L)' 'MKLALNFRNGKKRVFTQQETDQIIKKINYLKLIQFFMSNKELKGKINILGKEISSEDIFSIEFLM' A
#
# COMPACT_ATOMS: atom_id res chain seq x y z
N MET A 1 -12.78 -5.71 7.34
CA MET A 1 -12.07 -4.99 6.27
C MET A 1 -10.68 -5.57 6.09
N LYS A 2 -10.34 -6.00 4.87
CA LYS A 2 -9.02 -6.52 4.49
C LYS A 2 -8.42 -5.61 3.43
N LEU A 3 -7.12 -5.35 3.49
CA LEU A 3 -6.40 -4.65 2.43
C LEU A 3 -5.94 -5.65 1.38
N ALA A 4 -5.97 -5.25 0.10
CA ALA A 4 -5.40 -6.02 -0.99
C ALA A 4 -4.50 -5.14 -1.86
N LEU A 5 -3.38 -5.72 -2.29
CA LEU A 5 -2.50 -5.15 -3.31
C LEU A 5 -2.68 -5.97 -4.59
N ASN A 6 -3.06 -5.29 -5.66
CA ASN A 6 -3.09 -5.88 -6.99
C ASN A 6 -1.80 -5.48 -7.71
N PHE A 7 -1.08 -6.46 -8.21
CA PHE A 7 0.16 -6.26 -8.92
C PHE A 7 -0.07 -6.23 -10.43
N ARG A 8 0.76 -5.50 -11.17
CA ARG A 8 0.68 -5.42 -12.64
C ARG A 8 0.87 -6.77 -13.35
N ASN A 9 1.53 -7.72 -12.67
CA ASN A 9 1.71 -9.09 -13.15
C ASN A 9 0.48 -9.99 -12.92
N GLY A 10 -0.66 -9.44 -12.50
CA GLY A 10 -1.90 -10.18 -12.23
C GLY A 10 -1.92 -10.90 -10.88
N LYS A 11 -0.84 -10.87 -10.09
CA LYS A 11 -0.86 -11.42 -8.73
C LYS A 11 -1.66 -10.49 -7.81
N LYS A 12 -2.33 -11.09 -6.82
CA LYS A 12 -3.05 -10.36 -5.76
C LYS A 12 -2.53 -10.82 -4.40
N ARG A 13 -2.18 -9.87 -3.54
CA ARG A 13 -1.87 -10.14 -2.13
C ARG A 13 -2.97 -9.57 -1.27
N VAL A 14 -3.71 -10.45 -0.61
CA VAL A 14 -4.73 -10.08 0.37
C VAL A 14 -4.14 -10.21 1.76
N PHE A 15 -4.22 -9.15 2.55
CA PHE A 15 -3.77 -9.14 3.93
C PHE A 15 -4.89 -9.65 4.85
N THR A 16 -4.50 -10.30 5.94
CA THR A 16 -5.41 -10.59 7.04
C THR A 16 -5.90 -9.30 7.70
N GLN A 17 -6.94 -9.39 8.51
CA GLN A 17 -7.45 -8.23 9.25
C GLN A 17 -6.38 -7.68 10.21
N GLN A 18 -5.67 -8.55 10.92
CA GLN A 18 -4.60 -8.17 11.86
C GLN A 18 -3.45 -7.44 11.14
N GLU A 19 -3.02 -7.95 9.98
CA GLU A 19 -2.01 -7.29 9.14
C GLU A 19 -2.50 -5.93 8.62
N THR A 20 -3.78 -5.85 8.20
CA THR A 20 -4.40 -4.61 7.72
C THR A 20 -4.39 -3.55 8.82
N ASP A 21 -4.79 -3.92 10.04
CA ASP A 21 -4.81 -3.01 11.19
C ASP A 21 -3.40 -2.49 11.52
N GLN A 22 -2.38 -3.35 11.43
CA GLN A 22 -0.99 -2.94 11.63
C GLN A 22 -0.50 -1.98 10.54
N ILE A 23 -0.85 -2.22 9.28
CA ILE A 23 -0.49 -1.35 8.16
C ILE A 23 -1.12 0.03 8.37
N ILE A 24 -2.43 0.08 8.64
CA ILE A 24 -3.16 1.34 8.84
C ILE A 24 -2.58 2.12 10.02
N LYS A 25 -2.32 1.47 11.15
CA LYS A 25 -1.72 2.12 12.34
C LYS A 25 -0.33 2.72 12.08
N LYS A 26 0.43 2.17 11.12
CA LYS A 26 1.76 2.66 10.75
C LYS A 26 1.74 3.76 9.68
N ILE A 27 0.59 4.02 9.05
CA ILE A 27 0.47 5.09 8.07
C ILE A 27 0.52 6.44 8.80
N ASN A 28 1.50 7.27 8.42
CA ASN A 28 1.53 8.65 8.83
C ASN A 28 0.62 9.46 7.88
N TYR A 29 -0.58 9.79 8.34
CA TYR A 29 -1.59 10.50 7.55
C TYR A 29 -1.11 11.89 7.07
N LEU A 30 -0.27 12.59 7.83
CA LEU A 30 0.30 13.88 7.41
C LEU A 30 1.23 13.71 6.20
N LYS A 31 2.07 12.67 6.20
CA LYS A 31 2.90 12.33 5.03
C LYS A 31 2.05 11.93 3.83
N LEU A 32 0.93 11.24 4.05
CA LEU A 32 -0.01 10.85 3.00
C LEU A 32 -0.67 12.07 2.34
N ILE A 33 -1.11 13.05 3.15
CA ILE A 33 -1.71 14.30 2.66
C ILE A 33 -0.67 15.13 1.88
N GLN A 34 0.52 15.31 2.45
CA GLN A 34 1.64 15.97 1.76
C GLN A 34 1.98 15.29 0.43
N PHE A 35 1.91 13.96 0.43
CA PHE A 35 2.11 13.16 -0.78
C PHE A 35 1.06 13.48 -1.86
N PHE A 36 -0.24 13.43 -1.54
CA PHE A 36 -1.30 13.76 -2.49
C PHE A 36 -1.21 15.20 -3.02
N MET A 37 -0.77 16.14 -2.19
CA MET A 37 -0.56 17.54 -2.61
C MET A 37 0.68 17.72 -3.49
N SER A 38 1.65 16.82 -3.42
CA SER A 38 2.97 17.04 -4.04
C SER A 38 3.05 16.66 -5.52
N ASN A 39 2.00 16.08 -6.13
CA ASN A 39 1.95 15.73 -7.57
C ASN A 39 3.17 14.93 -8.08
N LYS A 40 3.88 14.23 -7.19
CA LYS A 40 5.07 13.44 -7.52
C LYS A 40 4.66 12.00 -7.82
N GLU A 41 5.13 11.47 -8.96
CA GLU A 41 5.04 10.05 -9.25
C GLU A 41 5.76 9.25 -8.15
N LEU A 42 5.09 8.25 -7.57
CA LEU A 42 5.71 7.29 -6.67
C LEU A 42 6.63 6.38 -7.50
N LYS A 43 7.91 6.74 -7.55
CA LYS A 43 8.99 5.85 -7.97
C LYS A 43 9.82 5.55 -6.75
N GLY A 44 9.77 4.31 -6.28
CA GLY A 44 10.45 3.88 -5.06
C GLY A 44 9.92 2.58 -4.49
N LYS A 45 10.58 2.12 -3.42
CA LYS A 45 10.19 0.90 -2.71
C LYS A 45 9.30 1.25 -1.52
N ILE A 46 8.18 0.55 -1.38
CA ILE A 46 7.28 0.62 -0.24
C ILE A 46 7.61 -0.56 0.67
N ASN A 47 7.87 -0.30 1.95
CA ASN A 47 8.02 -1.35 2.95
C ASN A 47 6.64 -1.72 3.52
N ILE A 48 6.17 -2.93 3.22
CA ILE A 48 4.91 -3.47 3.72
C ILE A 48 5.22 -4.72 4.55
N LEU A 49 5.06 -4.60 5.87
CA LEU A 49 5.33 -5.66 6.85
C LEU A 49 6.75 -6.26 6.73
N GLY A 50 7.76 -5.42 6.52
CA GLY A 50 9.15 -5.83 6.42
C GLY A 50 9.56 -6.32 5.03
N LYS A 51 8.65 -6.32 4.05
CA LYS A 51 8.98 -6.60 2.64
C LYS A 51 9.03 -5.31 1.85
N GLU A 52 10.15 -5.08 1.17
CA GLU A 52 10.25 -4.02 0.17
C GLU A 52 9.55 -4.46 -1.12
N ILE A 53 8.62 -3.64 -1.60
CA ILE A 53 7.86 -3.85 -2.83
C ILE A 53 8.04 -2.61 -3.70
N SER A 54 8.36 -2.77 -4.99
CA SER A 54 8.39 -1.61 -5.88
C SER A 54 6.98 -1.03 -6.04
N SER A 55 6.84 0.28 -5.86
CA SER A 55 5.57 0.99 -6.11
C SER A 55 5.12 0.85 -7.56
N GLU A 56 6.06 0.65 -8.48
CA GLU A 56 5.80 0.44 -9.90
C GLU A 56 5.11 -0.90 -10.19
N ASP A 57 5.36 -1.91 -9.36
CA ASP A 57 4.75 -3.24 -9.49
C ASP A 57 3.28 -3.25 -9.03
N ILE A 58 2.88 -2.25 -8.23
CA ILE A 58 1.52 -2.15 -7.69
C ILE A 58 0.64 -1.43 -8.72
N PHE A 59 -0.42 -2.11 -9.14
CA PHE A 59 -1.44 -1.55 -10.02
C PHE A 59 -2.50 -0.79 -9.22
N SER A 60 -3.01 -1.39 -8.14
CA SER A 60 -4.01 -0.76 -7.29
C SER A 60 -3.98 -1.30 -5.85
N ILE A 61 -4.58 -0.53 -4.95
CA ILE A 61 -4.82 -0.89 -3.55
C ILE A 61 -6.34 -0.91 -3.34
N GLU A 62 -6.86 -2.00 -2.77
CA GLU A 62 -8.29 -2.19 -2.53
C GLU A 62 -8.57 -2.48 -1.06
N PHE A 63 -9.70 -1.97 -0.57
CA PHE A 63 -10.29 -2.39 0.70
C PHE A 63 -11.44 -3.35 0.41
N LEU A 64 -11.32 -4.58 0.88
CA LEU A 64 -12.34 -5.62 0.79
C LEU A 64 -13.15 -5.63 2.08
N MET A 65 -14.49 -5.61 1.98
CA MET A 65 -15.38 -5.72 3.14
C MET A 65 -15.41 -7.13 3.70
#